data_AF-A0A2E3C6U0-F1
#
_entry.id   AF-A0A2E3C6U0-F1
#
_cell.length_a   1.000
_cell.length_b   1.000
_cell.length_c   1.000
_cell.angle_alpha   90.00
_cell.angle_beta   90.00
_cell.angle_gamma   90.00
#
_symmetry.space_group_name_H-M   'P 1'
#
loop_
_entity.id
_entity.type
_entity.pdbx_description
1 polymer ?
#
loop_
_entity_poly.entity_id
_entity_poly.type
_entity_poly.pdbx_seq_one_letter_code
_entity_poly.pdbx_strand_id
1 'polypeptide(L)'
;LVIMYYISLRAARLMARINQHSTNDDDTDAQVMYALVNAGLQTPNNGDIFFGINPRNDIPRWKILLAAIFFKTKVSVSRTLIKMLWRRFALRVFGRTLSRGALELASLPVFAFWNMWVIRKTISELRFRSEIPLRENDIVEFILGDLSQDIEARHLALEMMAEHIYGAGDVHPNIERIFRKINQMLPSNDWKVDAVPRLRERDLNVLTDEYVKVCQRSLAISMAMDPRSRKNHRRLFAKLEKRLQTPKAWKISSLQKCIISGKSLS
;
A
#
# COMPACT_ATOMS: atom_id res chain seq x y z
N LEU A 1 14.65 -20.32 2.03
CA LEU A 1 14.90 -18.90 1.67
C LEU A 1 15.16 -18.73 0.18
N VAL A 2 16.20 -19.36 -0.38
CA VAL A 2 16.51 -19.29 -1.83
C VAL A 2 15.33 -19.70 -2.70
N ILE A 3 14.66 -20.81 -2.40
CA ILE A 3 13.48 -21.29 -3.16
C ILE A 3 12.31 -20.29 -3.11
N MET A 4 12.05 -19.68 -1.95
CA MET A 4 10.97 -18.69 -1.78
C MET A 4 11.22 -17.42 -2.60
N TYR A 5 12.47 -16.94 -2.57
CA TYR A 5 12.90 -15.77 -3.34
C TYR A 5 12.86 -16.05 -4.84
N TYR A 6 13.31 -17.23 -5.27
CA TYR A 6 13.19 -17.69 -6.65
C TYR A 6 11.74 -17.72 -7.14
N ILE A 7 10.82 -18.30 -6.35
CA ILE A 7 9.38 -18.34 -6.70
C ILE A 7 8.80 -16.93 -6.78
N SER A 8 9.15 -16.03 -5.85
CA SER A 8 8.66 -14.65 -5.82
C SER A 8 9.15 -13.86 -7.04
N LEU A 9 10.43 -14.00 -7.40
CA LEU A 9 10.99 -13.40 -8.62
C LEU A 9 10.42 -13.99 -9.90
N ARG A 10 10.19 -15.30 -9.95
CA ARG A 10 9.57 -15.96 -11.10
C ARG A 10 8.13 -15.48 -11.30
N ALA A 11 7.36 -15.32 -10.22
CA ALA A 11 6.02 -14.76 -10.26
C ALA A 11 6.02 -13.29 -10.72
N ALA A 12 6.94 -12.48 -10.18
CA ALA A 12 7.12 -11.09 -10.60
C ALA A 12 7.42 -10.99 -12.11
N ARG A 13 8.36 -11.81 -12.62
CA ARG A 13 8.72 -11.86 -14.04
C ARG A 13 7.55 -12.30 -14.94
N LEU A 14 6.72 -13.22 -14.47
CA LEU A 14 5.59 -13.74 -15.23
C LEU A 14 4.47 -12.69 -15.33
N MET A 15 4.14 -12.01 -14.21
CA MET A 15 3.18 -10.91 -14.20
C MET A 15 3.64 -9.73 -15.05
N ALA A 16 4.92 -9.39 -14.97
CA ALA A 16 5.56 -8.39 -15.81
C ALA A 16 5.38 -8.66 -17.31
N ARG A 17 5.68 -9.90 -17.75
CA ARG A 17 5.52 -10.29 -19.16
C ARG A 17 4.07 -10.17 -19.62
N ILE A 18 3.11 -10.52 -18.77
CA ILE A 18 1.68 -10.38 -19.12
C ILE A 18 1.32 -8.91 -19.30
N ASN A 19 1.83 -8.04 -18.43
CA ASN A 19 1.60 -6.60 -18.52
C ASN A 19 2.24 -5.97 -19.77
N GLN A 20 3.46 -6.36 -20.14
CA GLN A 20 4.13 -5.85 -21.36
C GLN A 20 3.35 -6.11 -22.65
N HIS A 21 2.52 -7.17 -22.69
CA HIS A 21 1.67 -7.44 -23.85
C HIS A 21 0.36 -6.64 -23.82
N SER A 22 0.06 -5.97 -22.71
CA SER A 22 -1.21 -5.28 -22.45
C SER A 22 -1.07 -3.74 -22.47
N THR A 23 0.14 -3.20 -22.23
CA THR A 23 0.45 -1.77 -22.27
C THR A 23 1.26 -1.43 -23.53
N ASN A 24 0.89 -0.36 -24.25
CA ASN A 24 1.63 0.17 -25.42
C ASN A 24 2.68 1.24 -25.03
N ASP A 25 3.10 1.30 -23.77
CA ASP A 25 3.94 2.36 -23.23
C ASP A 25 5.17 1.78 -22.51
N ASP A 26 6.34 1.91 -23.14
CA ASP A 26 7.61 1.34 -22.68
C ASP A 26 8.05 1.89 -21.31
N ASP A 27 7.74 3.15 -21.01
CA ASP A 27 8.08 3.79 -19.73
C ASP A 27 7.22 3.25 -18.58
N THR A 28 5.94 2.98 -18.84
CA THR A 28 5.04 2.32 -17.88
C THR A 28 5.52 0.90 -17.60
N ASP A 29 5.95 0.16 -18.63
CA ASP A 29 6.44 -1.20 -18.47
C ASP A 29 7.73 -1.26 -17.63
N ALA A 30 8.66 -0.33 -17.82
CA ALA A 30 9.89 -0.25 -17.03
C ALA A 30 9.62 0.04 -15.55
N GLN A 31 8.69 0.95 -15.24
CA GLN A 31 8.31 1.27 -13.86
C GLN A 31 7.60 0.10 -13.18
N VAL A 32 6.70 -0.58 -13.90
CA VAL A 32 6.01 -1.79 -13.40
C VAL A 32 7.01 -2.92 -13.16
N MET A 33 7.94 -3.14 -14.09
CA MET A 33 9.04 -4.09 -13.93
C MET A 33 9.83 -3.83 -12.66
N TYR A 34 10.27 -2.59 -12.45
CA TYR A 34 11.02 -2.20 -11.27
C TYR A 34 10.21 -2.42 -9.97
N ALA A 35 8.94 -2.02 -9.97
CA ALA A 35 8.04 -2.18 -8.83
C ALA A 35 7.76 -3.66 -8.50
N LEU A 36 7.62 -4.52 -9.51
CA LEU A 36 7.42 -5.97 -9.35
C LEU A 36 8.69 -6.67 -8.85
N VAL A 37 9.86 -6.30 -9.38
CA VAL A 37 11.14 -6.79 -8.87
C VAL A 37 11.29 -6.39 -7.40
N ASN A 38 11.12 -5.12 -7.06
CA ASN A 38 11.21 -4.66 -5.66
C ASN A 38 10.20 -5.35 -4.72
N ALA A 39 8.98 -5.62 -5.18
CA ALA A 39 8.01 -6.40 -4.40
C ALA A 39 8.46 -7.85 -4.19
N GLY A 40 8.98 -8.50 -5.24
CA GLY A 40 9.53 -9.86 -5.17
C GLY A 40 10.76 -9.95 -4.26
N LEU A 41 11.58 -8.90 -4.26
CA LEU A 41 12.74 -8.72 -3.38
C LEU A 41 12.37 -8.31 -1.95
N GLN A 42 11.12 -7.88 -1.74
CA GLN A 42 10.65 -7.27 -0.49
C GLN A 42 11.47 -6.02 -0.08
N THR A 43 11.97 -5.29 -1.08
CA THR A 43 12.68 -4.01 -0.89
C THR A 43 11.70 -2.99 -0.28
N PRO A 44 12.12 -2.17 0.70
CA PRO A 44 11.29 -1.09 1.21
C PRO A 44 10.87 -0.13 0.09
N ASN A 45 9.67 0.45 0.20
CA ASN A 45 9.20 1.46 -0.74
C ASN A 45 10.01 2.76 -0.59
N ASN A 46 9.87 3.66 -1.56
CA ASN A 46 10.59 4.92 -1.57
C ASN A 46 10.20 5.77 -0.33
N GLY A 47 11.22 6.19 0.43
CA GLY A 47 11.08 7.07 1.58
C GLY A 47 11.69 8.44 1.36
N ASP A 48 12.16 8.73 0.15
CA ASP A 48 12.75 10.01 -0.24
C ASP A 48 11.67 11.06 -0.50
N ILE A 49 12.11 12.29 -0.73
CA ILE A 49 11.23 13.43 -0.99
C ILE A 49 10.52 13.21 -2.33
N PHE A 50 9.18 13.18 -2.32
CA PHE A 50 8.33 12.94 -3.49
C PHE A 50 7.50 14.18 -3.80
N PHE A 51 7.80 14.90 -4.89
CA PHE A 51 7.15 16.19 -5.22
C PHE A 51 7.21 17.21 -4.05
N GLY A 52 8.29 17.22 -3.28
CA GLY A 52 8.41 18.05 -2.07
C GLY A 52 7.79 17.43 -0.81
N ILE A 53 7.00 16.34 -0.95
CA ILE A 53 6.41 15.63 0.20
C ILE A 53 7.53 14.87 0.89
N ASN A 54 7.74 15.13 2.18
CA ASN A 54 8.57 14.29 3.03
C ASN A 54 7.69 13.32 3.82
N PRO A 55 7.59 12.03 3.42
CA PRO A 55 6.69 11.07 4.07
C PRO A 55 7.04 10.83 5.54
N ARG A 56 8.31 11.01 5.92
CA ARG A 56 8.79 10.69 7.26
C ARG A 56 8.63 11.82 8.27
N ASN A 57 8.19 13.01 7.83
CA ASN A 57 8.08 14.18 8.70
C ASN A 57 7.13 13.94 9.89
N ASP A 58 6.05 13.20 9.65
CA ASP A 58 4.99 12.91 10.63
C ASP A 58 5.24 11.64 11.46
N ILE A 59 6.30 10.89 11.17
CA ILE A 59 6.58 9.64 11.89
C ILE A 59 7.27 10.00 13.21
N PRO A 60 6.69 9.65 14.37
CA PRO A 60 7.33 9.93 15.64
C PRO A 60 8.65 9.15 15.75
N ARG A 61 9.72 9.82 16.19
CA ARG A 61 11.11 9.30 16.20
C ARG A 61 11.27 7.94 16.86
N TRP A 62 10.46 7.63 17.89
CA TRP A 62 10.48 6.32 18.56
C TRP A 62 10.01 5.17 17.66
N LYS A 63 9.09 5.41 16.72
CA LYS A 63 8.68 4.41 15.74
C LYS A 63 9.80 4.12 14.74
N ILE A 64 10.56 5.15 14.35
CA ILE A 64 11.74 5.00 13.50
C ILE A 64 12.80 4.18 14.24
N LEU A 65 13.03 4.46 15.52
CA LEU A 65 13.95 3.70 16.36
C LEU A 65 13.52 2.23 16.50
N LEU A 66 12.25 1.96 16.81
CA LEU A 66 11.73 0.59 16.87
C LEU A 66 11.83 -0.10 15.52
N ALA A 67 11.47 0.57 14.42
CA ALA A 67 11.61 0.01 13.08
C ALA A 67 13.06 -0.34 12.77
N ALA A 68 14.02 0.50 13.14
CA ALA A 68 15.45 0.24 12.98
C ALA A 68 15.92 -0.94 13.85
N ILE A 69 15.44 -1.03 15.09
CA ILE A 69 15.69 -2.18 15.96
C ILE A 69 15.12 -3.45 15.33
N PHE A 70 13.84 -3.48 14.96
CA PHE A 70 13.21 -4.63 14.32
C PHE A 70 13.87 -5.01 12.99
N PHE A 71 14.30 -4.04 12.19
CA PHE A 71 15.01 -4.28 10.93
C PHE A 71 16.37 -4.95 11.17
N LYS A 72 17.14 -4.49 12.16
CA LYS A 72 18.39 -5.15 12.58
C LYS A 72 18.16 -6.52 13.23
N THR A 73 17.01 -6.70 13.87
CA THR A 73 16.69 -7.92 14.64
C THR A 73 15.97 -8.98 13.80
N LYS A 74 15.67 -8.68 12.51
CA LYS A 74 14.64 -9.33 11.65
C LYS A 74 14.74 -10.85 11.48
N VAL A 75 15.74 -11.57 11.99
CA VAL A 75 15.82 -13.03 11.81
C VAL A 75 16.28 -13.81 13.05
N SER A 76 17.03 -13.21 13.98
CA SER A 76 17.67 -13.97 15.06
C SER A 76 16.78 -14.16 16.29
N VAL A 77 16.04 -13.12 16.70
CA VAL A 77 15.23 -13.17 17.93
C VAL A 77 13.94 -13.96 17.73
N SER A 78 13.27 -13.83 16.58
CA SER A 78 12.07 -14.60 16.27
C SER A 78 12.37 -16.10 16.17
N ARG A 79 13.49 -16.51 15.55
CA ARG A 79 13.89 -17.92 15.48
C ARG A 79 14.22 -18.50 16.86
N THR A 80 14.85 -17.70 17.72
CA THR A 80 15.22 -18.11 19.09
C THR A 80 14.00 -18.16 20.01
N LEU A 81 13.13 -17.15 19.96
CA LEU A 81 11.88 -17.11 20.72
C LEU A 81 10.92 -18.24 20.31
N ILE A 82 10.76 -18.50 19.01
CA ILE A 82 9.93 -19.61 18.51
C ILE A 82 10.51 -20.94 18.97
N LYS A 83 11.84 -21.15 18.88
CA LYS A 83 12.48 -22.36 19.43
C LYS A 83 12.24 -22.49 20.94
N MET A 84 12.33 -21.40 21.70
CA MET A 84 12.13 -21.43 23.16
C MET A 84 10.68 -21.70 23.55
N LEU A 85 9.71 -21.02 22.91
CA LEU A 85 8.28 -21.23 23.10
C LEU A 85 7.86 -22.64 22.69
N TRP A 86 8.35 -23.12 21.54
CA TRP A 86 8.06 -24.46 21.06
C TRP A 86 8.70 -25.53 21.94
N ARG A 87 9.94 -25.32 22.41
CA ARG A 87 10.57 -26.22 23.39
C ARG A 87 9.77 -26.27 24.68
N ARG A 88 9.28 -25.13 25.19
CA ARG A 88 8.41 -25.07 26.38
C ARG A 88 7.06 -25.76 26.16
N PHE A 89 6.43 -25.56 25.01
CA PHE A 89 5.17 -26.22 24.66
C PHE A 89 5.34 -27.72 24.48
N ALA A 90 6.35 -28.14 23.72
CA ALA A 90 6.65 -29.53 23.44
C ALA A 90 7.04 -30.30 24.71
N LEU A 91 7.84 -29.72 25.60
CA LEU A 91 8.13 -30.28 26.93
C LEU A 91 6.86 -30.42 27.80
N ARG A 92 5.88 -29.54 27.63
CA ARG A 92 4.64 -29.55 28.40
C ARG A 92 3.61 -30.56 27.88
N VAL A 93 3.56 -30.77 26.56
CA VAL A 93 2.58 -31.66 25.91
C VAL A 93 3.09 -33.09 25.78
N PHE A 94 4.38 -33.28 25.51
CA PHE A 94 4.96 -34.60 25.23
C PHE A 94 5.97 -35.07 26.30
N GLY A 95 6.18 -34.29 27.37
CA GLY A 95 7.11 -34.63 28.45
C GLY A 95 8.60 -34.58 28.05
N ARG A 96 9.45 -35.27 28.81
CA ARG A 96 10.92 -35.35 28.58
C ARG A 96 11.32 -36.26 27.41
N THR A 97 10.35 -36.94 26.78
CA THR A 97 10.59 -38.09 25.89
C THR A 97 10.68 -37.71 24.40
N LEU A 98 10.62 -36.43 24.06
CA LEU A 98 10.81 -35.98 22.69
C LEU A 98 12.27 -36.13 22.26
N SER A 99 12.51 -37.06 21.32
CA SER A 99 13.78 -37.12 20.61
C SER A 99 14.00 -35.83 19.80
N ARG A 100 15.27 -35.46 19.61
CA ARG A 100 15.68 -34.28 18.82
C ARG A 100 15.03 -34.27 17.42
N GLY A 101 14.81 -35.45 16.83
CA GLY A 101 14.15 -35.63 15.53
C GLY A 101 12.65 -35.28 15.51
N ALA A 102 11.91 -35.51 16.59
CA ALA A 102 10.50 -35.12 16.67
C ALA A 102 10.33 -33.58 16.71
N LEU A 103 11.25 -32.89 17.39
CA LEU A 103 11.32 -31.42 17.39
C LEU A 103 11.67 -30.86 16.00
N GLU A 104 12.56 -31.52 15.26
CA GLU A 104 12.93 -31.13 13.91
C GLU A 104 11.76 -31.33 12.93
N LEU A 105 11.05 -32.45 13.00
CA LEU A 105 9.85 -32.71 12.19
C LEU A 105 8.71 -31.73 12.50
N ALA A 106 8.48 -31.40 13.78
CA ALA A 106 7.46 -30.42 14.16
C ALA A 106 7.79 -28.98 13.70
N SER A 107 9.07 -28.69 13.42
CA SER A 107 9.47 -27.38 12.89
C SER A 107 9.14 -27.20 11.41
N LEU A 108 8.98 -28.30 10.65
CA LEU A 108 8.71 -28.27 9.21
C LEU A 108 7.33 -27.67 8.88
N PRO A 109 6.20 -28.07 9.52
CA PRO A 109 4.90 -27.45 9.27
C PRO A 109 4.86 -25.96 9.63
N VAL A 110 5.49 -25.57 10.74
CA VAL A 110 5.56 -24.15 11.16
C VAL A 110 6.33 -23.34 10.12
N PHE A 111 7.45 -23.87 9.62
CA PHE A 111 8.23 -23.23 8.58
C PHE A 111 7.45 -23.16 7.26
N ALA A 112 6.78 -24.23 6.85
CA ALA A 112 5.94 -24.28 5.65
C ALA A 112 4.79 -23.26 5.73
N PHE A 113 4.11 -23.19 6.88
CA PHE A 113 3.03 -22.23 7.13
C PHE A 113 3.52 -20.78 6.99
N TRP A 114 4.66 -20.43 7.59
CA TRP A 114 5.20 -19.09 7.48
C TRP A 114 5.63 -18.75 6.04
N ASN A 115 6.30 -19.68 5.34
CA ASN A 115 6.66 -19.47 3.94
C ASN A 115 5.41 -19.31 3.06
N MET A 116 4.38 -20.13 3.26
CA MET A 116 3.12 -20.02 2.54
C MET A 116 2.46 -18.65 2.79
N TRP A 117 2.45 -18.19 4.04
CA TRP A 117 1.89 -16.88 4.40
C TRP A 117 2.66 -15.73 3.74
N VAL A 118 4.00 -15.76 3.78
CA VAL A 118 4.86 -14.76 3.12
C VAL A 118 4.65 -14.78 1.61
N ILE A 119 4.68 -15.96 0.98
CA ILE A 119 4.44 -16.10 -0.48
C ILE A 119 3.06 -15.57 -0.85
N ARG A 120 2.01 -15.90 -0.09
CA ARG A 120 0.65 -15.41 -0.35
C ARG A 120 0.59 -13.88 -0.28
N LYS A 121 1.27 -13.27 0.69
CA LYS A 121 1.37 -11.81 0.81
C LYS A 121 2.13 -11.20 -0.38
N THR A 122 3.27 -11.77 -0.76
CA THR A 122 4.07 -11.30 -1.89
C THR A 122 3.32 -11.43 -3.21
N ILE A 123 2.65 -12.56 -3.49
CA ILE A 123 1.84 -12.74 -4.70
C ILE A 123 0.68 -11.75 -4.75
N SER A 124 0.01 -11.52 -3.60
CA SER A 124 -1.08 -10.53 -3.54
C SER A 124 -0.59 -9.11 -3.82
N GLU A 125 0.61 -8.75 -3.34
CA GLU A 125 1.24 -7.46 -3.60
C GLU A 125 1.66 -7.32 -5.07
N LEU A 126 2.28 -8.35 -5.64
CA LEU A 126 2.68 -8.39 -7.05
C LEU A 126 1.46 -8.22 -7.96
N ARG A 127 0.39 -8.97 -7.69
CA ARG A 127 -0.87 -8.86 -8.43
C ARG A 127 -1.45 -7.44 -8.36
N PHE A 128 -1.41 -6.84 -7.16
CA PHE A 128 -1.91 -5.49 -6.98
C PHE A 128 -1.07 -4.44 -7.74
N ARG A 129 0.27 -4.60 -7.76
CA ARG A 129 1.18 -3.74 -8.53
C ARG A 129 1.07 -3.93 -10.04
N SER A 130 0.67 -5.12 -10.51
CA SER A 130 0.46 -5.37 -11.93
C SER A 130 -0.90 -4.87 -12.45
N GLU A 131 -1.96 -4.93 -11.64
CA GLU A 131 -3.32 -4.61 -12.11
C GLU A 131 -3.61 -3.10 -12.17
N ILE A 132 -3.05 -2.31 -11.25
CA ILE A 132 -3.24 -0.86 -11.23
C ILE A 132 -2.77 -0.16 -12.52
N PRO A 133 -1.60 -0.53 -13.11
CA PRO A 133 -1.20 -0.27 -14.50
C PRO A 133 -2.34 -0.13 -15.50
N LEU A 134 -3.18 -1.17 -15.53
CA LEU A 134 -4.20 -1.35 -16.55
C LEU A 134 -5.49 -0.56 -16.27
N ARG A 135 -5.65 -0.02 -15.06
CA ARG A 135 -6.91 0.57 -14.56
C ARG A 135 -6.79 2.04 -14.18
N GLU A 136 -5.74 2.66 -14.66
CA GLU A 136 -5.38 4.01 -14.25
C GLU A 136 -6.46 5.04 -14.60
N ASN A 137 -7.05 4.90 -15.79
CA ASN A 137 -8.13 5.78 -16.25
C ASN A 137 -9.39 5.58 -15.40
N ASP A 138 -9.82 4.33 -15.18
CA ASP A 138 -10.95 4.01 -14.30
C ASP A 138 -10.78 4.60 -12.90
N ILE A 139 -9.55 4.58 -12.37
CA ILE A 139 -9.25 5.08 -11.03
C ILE A 139 -9.32 6.61 -11.00
N VAL A 140 -8.76 7.28 -12.00
CA VAL A 140 -8.84 8.75 -12.12
C VAL A 140 -10.29 9.19 -12.33
N GLU A 141 -11.04 8.49 -13.16
CA GLU A 141 -12.47 8.73 -13.39
C GLU A 141 -13.28 8.48 -12.12
N PHE A 142 -12.98 7.43 -11.35
CA PHE A 142 -13.62 7.23 -10.04
C PHE A 142 -13.33 8.42 -9.11
N ILE A 143 -12.07 8.87 -9.02
CA ILE A 143 -11.66 9.95 -8.12
C ILE A 143 -12.34 11.27 -8.51
N LEU A 144 -12.20 11.70 -9.76
CA LEU A 144 -12.60 13.04 -10.21
C LEU A 144 -14.02 13.07 -10.78
N GLY A 145 -14.47 12.01 -11.44
CA GLY A 145 -15.77 11.94 -12.11
C GLY A 145 -16.01 13.11 -13.07
N ASP A 146 -17.16 13.74 -12.95
CA ASP A 146 -17.55 14.90 -13.75
C ASP A 146 -16.62 16.11 -13.55
N LEU A 147 -15.93 16.19 -12.40
CA LEU A 147 -14.94 17.22 -12.10
C LEU A 147 -13.55 16.90 -12.67
N SER A 148 -13.44 15.97 -13.62
CA SER A 148 -12.16 15.61 -14.25
C SER A 148 -11.44 16.78 -14.89
N GLN A 149 -12.15 17.82 -15.35
CA GLN A 149 -11.59 19.05 -15.93
C GLN A 149 -11.36 20.18 -14.92
N ASP A 150 -11.88 20.06 -13.71
CA ASP A 150 -11.74 21.08 -12.67
C ASP A 150 -10.34 21.02 -12.04
N ILE A 151 -9.64 22.15 -12.08
CA ILE A 151 -8.29 22.33 -11.54
C ILE A 151 -8.30 22.14 -10.02
N GLU A 152 -9.26 22.73 -9.30
CA GLU A 152 -9.36 22.63 -7.84
C GLU A 152 -9.64 21.20 -7.40
N ALA A 153 -10.49 20.48 -8.13
CA ALA A 153 -10.74 19.06 -7.86
C ALA A 153 -9.47 18.20 -7.98
N ARG A 154 -8.63 18.48 -8.99
CA ARG A 154 -7.33 17.81 -9.17
C ARG A 154 -6.37 18.16 -8.03
N HIS A 155 -6.29 19.43 -7.62
CA HIS A 155 -5.48 19.84 -6.47
C HIS A 155 -5.92 19.13 -5.18
N LEU A 156 -7.22 19.12 -4.88
CA LEU A 156 -7.78 18.45 -3.71
C LEU A 156 -7.52 16.93 -3.73
N ALA A 157 -7.57 16.30 -4.89
CA ALA A 157 -7.22 14.88 -5.03
C ALA A 157 -5.75 14.64 -4.69
N LEU A 158 -4.82 15.43 -5.24
CA LEU A 158 -3.39 15.36 -4.94
C LEU A 158 -3.09 15.64 -3.47
N GLU A 159 -3.71 16.66 -2.88
CA GLU A 159 -3.58 16.96 -1.45
C GLU A 159 -4.03 15.80 -0.57
N MET A 160 -5.15 15.16 -0.93
CA MET A 160 -5.62 14.00 -0.17
C MET A 160 -4.69 12.78 -0.31
N MET A 161 -4.11 12.59 -1.49
CA MET A 161 -3.08 11.56 -1.69
C MET A 161 -1.81 11.90 -0.92
N ALA A 162 -1.43 13.17 -0.81
CA ALA A 162 -0.32 13.64 0.03
C ALA A 162 -0.59 13.39 1.53
N GLU A 163 -1.79 13.68 2.02
CA GLU A 163 -2.25 13.32 3.38
C GLU A 163 -2.10 11.83 3.65
N HIS A 164 -2.44 11.00 2.65
CA HIS A 164 -2.22 9.57 2.73
C HIS A 164 -0.72 9.22 2.84
N ILE A 165 0.14 9.81 2.00
CA ILE A 165 1.58 9.58 2.02
C ILE A 165 2.19 9.96 3.38
N TYR A 166 1.82 11.12 3.93
CA TYR A 166 2.26 11.55 5.26
C TYR A 166 1.86 10.54 6.35
N GLY A 167 0.61 10.06 6.32
CA GLY A 167 0.16 9.08 7.32
C GLY A 167 0.68 7.66 7.11
N ALA A 168 1.13 7.32 5.90
CA ALA A 168 1.75 6.03 5.58
C ALA A 168 3.23 5.99 5.99
N GLY A 169 3.96 7.09 5.76
CA GLY A 169 5.38 7.19 6.07
C GLY A 169 6.33 6.72 4.97
N ASP A 170 5.78 6.28 3.83
CA ASP A 170 6.46 5.89 2.60
C ASP A 170 5.53 6.15 1.40
N VAL A 171 6.10 6.20 0.20
CA VAL A 171 5.31 6.36 -1.04
C VAL A 171 5.10 4.99 -1.67
N HIS A 172 3.84 4.56 -1.74
CA HIS A 172 3.49 3.32 -2.43
C HIS A 172 3.58 3.52 -3.96
N PRO A 173 4.21 2.63 -4.75
CA PRO A 173 4.39 2.82 -6.20
C PRO A 173 3.08 3.12 -6.96
N ASN A 174 2.01 2.38 -6.65
CA ASN A 174 0.70 2.62 -7.27
C ASN A 174 0.09 3.98 -6.92
N ILE A 175 0.37 4.52 -5.72
CA ILE A 175 -0.11 5.85 -5.31
C ILE A 175 0.70 6.91 -6.06
N GLU A 176 2.02 6.74 -6.13
CA GLU A 176 2.89 7.60 -6.94
C GLU A 176 2.43 7.67 -8.39
N ARG A 177 2.03 6.54 -8.99
CA ARG A 177 1.58 6.48 -10.38
C ARG A 177 0.32 7.33 -10.62
N ILE A 178 -0.72 7.11 -9.82
CA ILE A 178 -1.97 7.89 -9.92
C ILE A 178 -1.73 9.37 -9.59
N PHE A 179 -0.87 9.65 -8.62
CA PHE A 179 -0.50 11.02 -8.26
C PHE A 179 0.14 11.73 -9.45
N ARG A 180 1.16 11.11 -10.08
CA ARG A 180 1.81 11.66 -11.28
C ARG A 180 0.82 11.90 -12.40
N LYS A 181 -0.10 10.95 -12.63
CA LYS A 181 -1.13 11.09 -13.66
C LYS A 181 -2.06 12.27 -13.42
N ILE A 182 -2.57 12.44 -12.21
CA ILE A 182 -3.42 13.60 -11.87
C ILE A 182 -2.62 14.90 -11.96
N ASN A 183 -1.35 14.89 -11.54
CA ASN A 183 -0.48 16.07 -11.65
C ASN A 183 -0.21 16.46 -13.12
N GLN A 184 -0.03 15.48 -14.01
CA GLN A 184 0.11 15.71 -15.46
C GLN A 184 -1.13 16.32 -16.11
N MET A 185 -2.30 16.19 -15.47
CA MET A 185 -3.52 16.84 -15.93
C MET A 185 -3.55 18.33 -15.54
N LEU A 186 -2.77 18.77 -14.55
CA LEU A 186 -2.73 20.19 -14.17
C LEU A 186 -2.01 21.03 -15.23
N PRO A 187 -2.44 22.28 -15.46
CA PRO A 187 -1.66 23.22 -16.25
C PRO A 187 -0.25 23.37 -15.66
N SER A 188 0.78 23.18 -16.49
CA SER A 188 2.19 23.35 -16.11
C SER A 188 2.72 22.42 -14.99
N ASN A 189 1.98 21.38 -14.59
CA ASN A 189 2.33 20.51 -13.45
C ASN A 189 2.59 21.31 -12.15
N ASP A 190 1.85 22.41 -11.92
CA ASP A 190 2.08 23.39 -10.84
C ASP A 190 1.64 22.91 -9.44
N TRP A 191 1.60 21.61 -9.18
CA TRP A 191 1.31 21.17 -7.82
C TRP A 191 2.51 21.43 -6.90
N LYS A 192 2.27 22.20 -5.83
CA LYS A 192 3.28 22.55 -4.83
C LYS A 192 2.87 22.03 -3.45
N VAL A 193 3.79 21.33 -2.80
CA VAL A 193 3.67 20.97 -1.38
C VAL A 193 3.53 22.22 -0.51
N ASP A 194 2.64 22.13 0.48
CA ASP A 194 2.43 23.13 1.53
C ASP A 194 2.06 24.55 1.03
N ALA A 195 1.61 24.68 -0.22
CA ALA A 195 1.06 25.94 -0.75
C ALA A 195 -0.16 26.42 0.05
N VAL A 196 -0.85 25.48 0.70
CA VAL A 196 -2.05 25.69 1.49
C VAL A 196 -2.03 24.75 2.70
N PRO A 197 -2.68 25.10 3.84
CA PRO A 197 -2.63 24.31 5.07
C PRO A 197 -3.04 22.86 4.86
N ARG A 198 -2.60 21.92 5.68
CA ARG A 198 -2.95 20.50 5.51
C ARG A 198 -4.45 20.27 5.53
N LEU A 199 -4.97 19.45 4.61
CA LEU A 199 -6.41 19.24 4.45
C LEU A 199 -7.05 18.62 5.72
N ARG A 200 -6.27 17.85 6.49
CA ARG A 200 -6.70 17.36 7.81
C ARG A 200 -7.03 18.49 8.79
N GLU A 201 -6.32 19.60 8.69
CA GLU A 201 -6.38 20.77 9.58
C GLU A 201 -7.36 21.84 9.05
N ARG A 202 -7.67 21.83 7.74
CA ARG A 202 -8.63 22.75 7.14
C ARG A 202 -10.06 22.57 7.66
N ASP A 203 -10.81 23.67 7.62
CA ASP A 203 -12.26 23.63 7.74
C ASP A 203 -12.88 23.12 6.43
N LEU A 204 -13.58 21.98 6.53
CA LEU A 204 -14.25 21.36 5.39
C LEU A 204 -15.59 22.02 5.05
N ASN A 205 -16.08 22.94 5.89
CA ASN A 205 -17.31 23.68 5.62
C ASN A 205 -17.16 24.64 4.44
N VAL A 206 -15.93 25.07 4.15
CA VAL A 206 -15.59 25.93 3.00
C VAL A 206 -15.70 25.17 1.67
N LEU A 207 -15.61 23.83 1.70
CA LEU A 207 -15.68 23.00 0.51
C LEU A 207 -17.13 22.65 0.16
N THR A 208 -17.42 22.62 -1.14
CA THR A 208 -18.68 22.09 -1.68
C THR A 208 -18.74 20.58 -1.50
N ASP A 209 -19.96 20.03 -1.50
CA ASP A 209 -20.17 18.59 -1.33
C ASP A 209 -19.48 17.76 -2.43
N GLU A 210 -19.33 18.30 -3.64
CA GLU A 210 -18.63 17.62 -4.75
C GLU A 210 -17.12 17.53 -4.49
N TYR A 211 -16.51 18.59 -3.97
CA TYR A 211 -15.10 18.59 -3.57
C TYR A 211 -14.82 17.69 -2.38
N VAL A 212 -15.74 17.62 -1.42
CA VAL A 212 -15.66 16.65 -0.31
C VAL A 212 -15.77 15.22 -0.83
N LYS A 213 -16.59 14.95 -1.86
CA LYS A 213 -16.65 13.62 -2.52
C LYS A 213 -15.32 13.28 -3.19
N VAL A 214 -14.69 14.20 -3.92
CA VAL A 214 -13.37 13.98 -4.53
C VAL A 214 -12.34 13.62 -3.46
N CYS A 215 -12.29 14.40 -2.37
CA CYS A 215 -11.47 14.12 -1.20
C CYS A 215 -11.72 12.72 -0.64
N GLN A 216 -13.00 12.35 -0.44
CA GLN A 216 -13.36 11.04 0.10
C GLN A 216 -12.96 9.89 -0.82
N ARG A 217 -13.13 10.03 -2.15
CA ARG A 217 -12.78 9.03 -3.16
C ARG A 217 -11.27 8.85 -3.29
N SER A 218 -10.51 9.95 -3.34
CA SER A 218 -9.05 9.95 -3.32
C SER A 218 -8.53 9.18 -2.11
N LEU A 219 -9.01 9.51 -0.91
CA LEU A 219 -8.59 8.83 0.31
C LEU A 219 -8.99 7.35 0.32
N ALA A 220 -10.20 7.02 -0.13
CA ALA A 220 -10.70 5.65 -0.21
C ALA A 220 -9.81 4.78 -1.12
N ILE A 221 -9.45 5.32 -2.29
CA ILE A 221 -8.57 4.64 -3.25
C ILE A 221 -7.16 4.51 -2.67
N SER A 222 -6.58 5.56 -2.10
CA SER A 222 -5.25 5.47 -1.50
C SER A 222 -5.21 4.41 -0.38
N MET A 223 -6.24 4.33 0.47
CA MET A 223 -6.36 3.30 1.52
C MET A 223 -6.69 1.89 0.98
N ALA A 224 -7.30 1.80 -0.20
CA ALA A 224 -7.50 0.54 -0.91
C ALA A 224 -6.19 0.03 -1.51
N MET A 225 -5.37 0.96 -2.02
CA MET A 225 -4.05 0.71 -2.59
C MET A 225 -3.01 0.36 -1.55
N ASP A 226 -2.94 1.12 -0.47
CA ASP A 226 -2.06 0.85 0.65
C ASP A 226 -2.88 0.55 1.92
N PRO A 227 -3.10 -0.74 2.24
CA PRO A 227 -3.85 -1.12 3.42
C PRO A 227 -3.14 -0.80 4.75
N ARG A 228 -1.81 -0.51 4.74
CA ARG A 228 -1.00 -0.33 5.95
C ARG A 228 -1.40 0.94 6.71
N SER A 229 -1.83 1.97 5.99
CA SER A 229 -2.12 3.30 6.54
C SER A 229 -3.55 3.44 7.10
N ARG A 230 -4.41 2.42 6.91
CA ARG A 230 -5.86 2.49 7.19
C ARG A 230 -6.20 2.96 8.60
N LYS A 231 -5.41 2.57 9.61
CA LYS A 231 -5.68 2.96 11.01
C LYS A 231 -5.50 4.47 11.22
N ASN A 232 -4.50 5.08 10.59
CA ASN A 232 -4.20 6.49 10.73
C ASN A 232 -5.23 7.36 9.96
N HIS A 233 -5.67 6.90 8.80
CA HIS A 233 -6.57 7.65 7.91
C HIS A 233 -8.07 7.52 8.24
N ARG A 234 -8.47 6.56 9.08
CA ARG A 234 -9.88 6.38 9.50
C ARG A 234 -10.50 7.64 10.09
N ARG A 235 -9.74 8.45 10.84
CA ARG A 235 -10.25 9.69 11.44
C ARG A 235 -10.58 10.75 10.39
N LEU A 236 -9.69 10.93 9.40
CA LEU A 236 -9.90 11.85 8.29
C LEU A 236 -11.07 11.38 7.42
N PHE A 237 -11.14 10.08 7.13
CA PHE A 237 -12.25 9.48 6.40
C PHE A 237 -13.60 9.71 7.09
N ALA A 238 -13.67 9.50 8.41
CA ALA A 238 -14.87 9.77 9.19
C ALA A 238 -15.23 11.27 9.25
N LYS A 239 -14.23 12.17 9.23
CA LYS A 239 -14.44 13.62 9.16
C LYS A 239 -15.12 14.01 7.83
N LEU A 240 -14.68 13.42 6.71
CA LEU A 240 -15.28 13.62 5.39
C LEU A 240 -16.70 13.04 5.32
N GLU A 241 -16.92 11.84 5.84
CA GLU A 241 -18.26 11.20 5.87
C GLU A 241 -19.27 12.04 6.65
N LYS A 242 -18.88 12.62 7.79
CA LYS A 242 -19.76 13.48 8.59
C LYS A 242 -20.17 14.77 7.88
N ARG A 243 -19.33 15.28 6.97
CA ARG A 243 -19.60 16.52 6.24
C ARG A 243 -20.56 16.31 5.06
N LEU A 244 -20.62 15.10 4.51
CA LEU A 244 -21.49 14.80 3.38
C LEU A 244 -22.93 14.58 3.83
N GLN A 245 -23.89 15.23 3.15
CA GLN A 245 -25.32 15.02 3.38
C GLN A 245 -25.74 13.57 3.03
N THR A 246 -25.09 12.99 2.02
CA THR A 246 -25.32 11.60 1.57
C THR A 246 -24.01 10.80 1.64
N PRO A 247 -23.63 10.31 2.83
CA PRO A 247 -22.40 9.55 2.99
C PRO A 247 -22.50 8.21 2.24
N LYS A 248 -21.69 8.03 1.19
CA LYS A 248 -21.52 6.72 0.56
C LYS A 248 -20.48 5.94 1.37
N ALA A 249 -20.95 4.96 2.15
CA ALA A 249 -20.09 4.11 2.95
C ALA A 249 -19.36 3.09 2.04
N TRP A 250 -18.17 3.44 1.55
CA TRP A 250 -17.34 2.47 0.83
C TRP A 250 -16.66 1.52 1.81
N LYS A 251 -16.90 0.22 1.65
CA LYS A 251 -16.03 -0.78 2.26
C LYS A 251 -14.70 -0.76 1.51
N ILE A 252 -13.63 -0.28 2.12
CA ILE A 252 -12.29 -0.25 1.49
C ILE A 252 -11.88 -1.64 0.95
N SER A 253 -12.32 -2.71 1.62
CA SER A 253 -12.11 -4.09 1.14
C SER A 253 -12.86 -4.43 -0.14
N SER A 254 -14.02 -3.83 -0.41
CA SER A 254 -14.73 -4.03 -1.68
C SER A 254 -14.03 -3.28 -2.81
N LEU A 255 -13.57 -2.05 -2.58
CA LEU A 255 -12.77 -1.30 -3.56
C LEU A 255 -11.50 -2.07 -3.95
N GLN A 256 -10.77 -2.60 -2.96
CA GLN A 256 -9.59 -3.43 -3.22
C GLN A 256 -9.92 -4.68 -4.05
N LYS A 257 -11.05 -5.35 -3.77
CA LYS A 257 -11.52 -6.48 -4.58
C LYS A 257 -11.89 -6.05 -5.99
N CYS A 258 -12.58 -4.92 -6.16
CA CYS A 258 -12.98 -4.41 -7.48
C CYS A 258 -11.76 -4.10 -8.33
N ILE A 259 -10.76 -3.39 -7.77
CA ILE A 259 -9.48 -3.11 -8.43
C ILE A 259 -8.86 -4.43 -8.92
N ILE A 260 -8.77 -5.42 -8.03
CA ILE A 260 -8.13 -6.70 -8.32
C ILE A 260 -8.91 -7.57 -9.31
N SER A 261 -10.23 -7.51 -9.28
CA SER A 261 -11.09 -8.34 -10.14
C SER A 261 -11.41 -7.69 -11.49
N GLY A 262 -10.88 -6.49 -11.79
CA GLY A 262 -11.23 -5.74 -12.99
C GLY A 262 -12.70 -5.31 -13.06
N LYS A 263 -13.40 -5.25 -11.92
CA LYS A 263 -14.82 -4.84 -11.87
C LYS A 263 -14.94 -3.33 -11.79
N SER A 264 -16.06 -2.78 -12.26
CA SER A 264 -16.37 -1.35 -12.14
C SER A 264 -16.22 -0.86 -10.69
N LEU A 265 -15.73 0.37 -10.54
CA LEU A 265 -15.55 1.05 -9.26
C LEU A 265 -16.82 1.82 -8.80
N SER A 266 -17.91 1.80 -9.60
CA SER A 266 -19.17 2.53 -9.38
C SER A 266 -20.01 2.06 -8.19
#